data_AF-A0A7C7JWA7-F1
#
_entry.id   AF-A0A7C7JWA7-F1
#
_cell.length_a   1.000
_cell.length_b   1.000
_cell.length_c   1.000
_cell.angle_alpha   90.00
_cell.angle_beta   90.00
_cell.angle_gamma   90.00
#
_symmetry.space_group_name_H-M   'P 1'
#
loop_
_entity.id
_entity.type
_entity.pdbx_description
1 polymer ?
#
loop_
_entity_poly.entity_id
_entity_poly.type
_entity_poly.pdbx_seq_one_letter_code
_entity_poly.pdbx_strand_id
1 'polypeptide(L)'
;MEITLKGDKEFENIPSLKDKALRINLNENIYGTFAEIGAGQETVRHFFRAGGASGTIAKAMSAYDKNFSDAIYGIEDDRRYVTEARLRKMLQHEYRLIEERIGRESNPHRMFFSFANTVAT
;
A
#
# COMPACT_ATOMS: atom_id res chain seq x y z
N MET A 1 30.65 15.36 15.25
CA MET A 1 30.59 14.71 16.57
C MET A 1 29.29 15.13 17.20
N GLU A 2 28.42 14.19 17.52
CA GLU A 2 27.27 14.47 18.38
C GLU A 2 27.78 14.88 19.76
N ILE A 3 27.22 15.97 20.31
CA ILE A 3 27.55 16.46 21.64
C ILE A 3 26.64 15.70 22.61
N THR A 4 27.23 14.87 23.47
CA THR A 4 26.49 14.13 24.50
C THR A 4 26.49 14.94 25.81
N LEU A 5 25.31 15.14 26.39
CA LEU A 5 25.10 15.88 27.63
C LEU A 5 24.92 14.94 28.82
N LYS A 6 25.20 15.45 30.02
CA LYS A 6 25.01 14.70 31.26
C LYS A 6 23.52 14.41 31.48
N GLY A 7 23.15 13.12 31.48
CA GLY A 7 21.77 12.67 31.64
C GLY A 7 21.14 12.12 30.36
N ASP A 8 21.83 12.22 29.22
CA ASP A 8 21.41 11.56 27.99
C ASP A 8 21.31 10.04 28.21
N LYS A 9 20.23 9.46 27.70
CA LYS A 9 20.00 8.03 27.71
C LYS A 9 20.06 7.52 26.28
N GLU A 10 20.70 6.38 26.11
CA GLU A 10 20.60 5.66 24.86
C GLU A 10 19.15 5.24 24.63
N PHE A 11 18.67 5.42 23.40
CA PHE A 11 17.38 4.95 22.94
C PHE A 11 17.54 4.39 21.53
N GLU A 12 16.66 3.45 21.17
CA GLU A 12 16.65 2.92 19.81
C GLU A 12 16.18 4.00 18.83
N ASN A 13 16.99 4.26 17.81
CA ASN A 13 16.62 5.15 16.72
C ASN A 13 15.63 4.44 15.76
N ILE A 14 14.36 4.44 16.13
CA ILE A 14 13.28 3.92 15.30
C ILE A 14 12.85 5.01 14.32
N PRO A 15 12.96 4.80 13.00
CA PRO A 15 12.54 5.81 12.02
C PRO A 15 11.06 6.16 12.16
N SER A 16 10.72 7.43 11.94
CA SER A 16 9.32 7.87 11.96
C SER A 16 8.50 7.20 10.85
N LEU A 17 7.17 7.18 10.95
CA LEU A 17 6.30 6.68 9.87
C LEU A 17 6.56 7.40 8.54
N LYS A 18 6.82 8.71 8.61
CA LYS A 18 7.16 9.53 7.44
C LYS A 18 8.48 9.06 6.81
N ASP A 19 9.51 8.81 7.62
CA ASP A 19 10.82 8.39 7.11
C ASP A 19 10.79 6.96 6.55
N LYS A 20 10.01 6.07 7.18
CA LYS A 20 9.75 4.72 6.65
C LYS A 20 9.10 4.78 5.27
N ALA A 21 8.02 5.56 5.13
CA ALA A 21 7.31 5.72 3.86
C ALA A 21 8.18 6.43 2.80
N LEU A 22 8.90 7.49 3.17
CA LEU A 22 9.82 8.20 2.27
C LEU A 22 10.92 7.28 1.75
N ARG A 23 11.52 6.45 2.63
CA ARG A 23 12.55 5.48 2.24
C ARG A 23 12.03 4.50 1.18
N ILE A 24 10.77 4.07 1.29
CA ILE A 24 10.15 3.19 0.28
C ILE A 24 9.90 3.98 -1.01
N ASN A 25 9.34 5.20 -0.91
CA ASN A 25 9.06 6.07 -2.06
C ASN A 25 10.29 6.42 -2.90
N LEU A 26 11.46 6.53 -2.27
CA LEU A 26 12.71 6.86 -2.94
C LEU A 26 13.37 5.65 -3.62
N ASN A 27 12.85 4.44 -3.42
CA ASN A 27 13.33 3.26 -4.12
C ASN A 27 12.58 3.10 -5.45
N GLU A 28 13.24 3.47 -6.55
CA GLU A 28 12.70 3.41 -7.92
C GLU A 28 12.29 2.00 -8.38
N ASN A 29 12.77 0.97 -7.70
CA ASN A 29 12.43 -0.42 -7.99
C ASN A 29 11.18 -0.88 -7.26
N ILE A 30 10.68 -0.18 -6.24
CA ILE A 30 9.45 -0.57 -5.54
C ILE A 30 8.28 0.18 -6.17
N TYR A 31 7.39 -0.55 -6.86
CA TYR A 31 6.28 0.06 -7.58
C TYR A 31 5.02 -0.78 -7.48
N GLY A 32 3.87 -0.22 -7.12
CA GLY A 32 2.72 -1.07 -6.81
C GLY A 32 1.42 -0.37 -6.56
N THR A 33 0.45 -1.14 -6.07
CA THR A 33 -0.90 -0.67 -5.81
C THR A 33 -1.29 -0.76 -4.35
N PHE A 34 -2.17 0.14 -3.93
CA PHE A 34 -2.89 0.10 -2.66
C PHE A 34 -4.38 -0.02 -2.92
N ALA A 35 -5.02 -1.03 -2.35
CA ALA A 35 -6.47 -1.24 -2.39
C ALA A 35 -7.01 -1.29 -0.95
N GLU A 36 -7.58 -0.19 -0.48
CA GLU A 36 -8.09 -0.05 0.89
C GLU A 36 -9.61 0.10 0.88
N ILE A 37 -10.32 -0.94 1.32
CA ILE A 37 -11.78 -1.06 1.20
C ILE A 37 -12.44 -0.90 2.57
N GLY A 38 -13.54 -0.14 2.62
CA GLY A 38 -14.21 0.21 3.85
C GLY A 38 -13.64 1.48 4.51
N ALA A 39 -13.76 1.58 5.83
CA ALA A 39 -13.46 2.80 6.57
C ALA A 39 -11.95 2.96 6.89
N GLY A 40 -11.19 3.57 5.98
CA GLY A 40 -9.84 4.06 6.28
C GLY A 40 -8.83 3.83 5.16
N GLN A 41 -8.39 4.92 4.53
CA GLN A 41 -7.28 4.95 3.56
C GLN A 41 -6.01 5.48 4.25
N GLU A 42 -5.68 4.92 5.40
CA GLU A 42 -4.62 5.49 6.25
C GLU A 42 -3.23 5.05 5.81
N THR A 43 -3.09 3.87 5.20
CA THR A 43 -1.78 3.34 4.80
C THR A 43 -1.23 4.16 3.64
N VAL A 44 -1.96 4.25 2.52
CA VAL A 44 -1.48 4.96 1.33
C VAL A 44 -1.30 6.46 1.58
N ARG A 45 -2.10 7.04 2.50
CA ARG A 45 -1.97 8.44 2.93
C ARG A 45 -0.57 8.75 3.47
N HIS A 46 0.06 7.83 4.20
CA HIS A 46 1.43 8.05 4.68
C HIS A 46 2.43 8.16 3.53
N PHE A 47 2.28 7.36 2.47
CA PHE A 47 3.13 7.40 1.28
C PHE A 47 2.92 8.71 0.51
N PHE A 48 1.68 9.15 0.31
CA PHE A 48 1.41 10.43 -0.33
C PHE A 48 2.02 11.61 0.43
N ARG A 49 1.90 11.63 1.76
CA ARG A 49 2.40 12.74 2.61
C ARG A 49 3.91 12.74 2.79
N ALA A 50 4.58 11.60 2.62
CA ALA A 50 6.03 11.50 2.77
C ALA A 50 6.80 12.19 1.63
N GLY A 51 6.21 12.29 0.43
CA GLY A 51 6.86 12.78 -0.79
C GLY A 51 7.52 11.67 -1.61
N GLY A 52 7.74 11.89 -2.90
CA GLY A 52 8.29 10.88 -3.83
C GLY A 52 7.31 9.78 -4.26
N ALA A 53 6.04 9.86 -3.87
CA ALA A 53 5.04 8.82 -4.10
C ALA A 53 4.82 8.44 -5.57
N SER A 54 5.06 9.34 -6.52
CA SER A 54 4.95 9.05 -7.97
C SER A 54 5.93 7.96 -8.44
N GLY A 55 7.05 7.78 -7.73
CA GLY A 55 8.03 6.73 -7.99
C GLY A 55 7.62 5.35 -7.48
N THR A 56 6.55 5.25 -6.68
CA THR A 56 6.18 4.02 -5.97
C THR A 56 4.71 3.62 -6.13
N ILE A 57 3.80 4.57 -6.26
CA ILE A 57 2.37 4.31 -6.33
C ILE A 57 1.92 4.32 -7.79
N ALA A 58 1.59 3.15 -8.31
CA ALA A 58 0.95 2.96 -9.61
C ALA A 58 -0.54 3.28 -9.56
N LYS A 59 -1.21 2.84 -8.49
CA LYS A 59 -2.65 3.02 -8.27
C LYS A 59 -2.96 3.01 -6.78
N ALA A 60 -3.82 3.92 -6.35
CA ALA A 60 -4.49 3.86 -5.06
C ALA A 60 -6.00 3.72 -5.30
N MET A 61 -6.64 2.78 -4.64
CA MET A 61 -8.04 2.44 -4.83
C MET A 61 -8.76 2.32 -3.50
N SER A 62 -10.01 2.79 -3.47
CA SER A 62 -10.90 2.60 -2.34
C SER A 62 -12.34 2.49 -2.82
N ALA A 63 -13.11 1.63 -2.15
CA ALA A 63 -14.53 1.50 -2.37
C ALA A 63 -15.23 1.39 -1.01
N TYR A 64 -16.18 2.29 -0.78
CA TYR A 64 -17.04 2.30 0.40
C TYR A 64 -18.37 1.61 0.10
N ASP A 65 -18.86 1.80 -1.12
CA ASP A 65 -20.07 1.14 -1.58
C ASP A 65 -19.79 -0.32 -1.92
N LYS A 66 -20.66 -1.18 -1.39
CA LYS A 66 -20.58 -2.63 -1.57
C LYS A 66 -20.68 -3.04 -3.03
N ASN A 67 -21.62 -2.46 -3.78
CA ASN A 67 -21.83 -2.81 -5.19
C ASN A 67 -20.64 -2.37 -6.05
N PHE A 68 -20.03 -1.22 -5.76
CA PHE A 68 -18.77 -0.81 -6.39
C PHE A 68 -17.65 -1.79 -6.11
N SER A 69 -17.48 -2.18 -4.84
CA SER A 69 -16.46 -3.16 -4.45
C SER A 69 -16.69 -4.50 -5.15
N ASP A 70 -17.94 -4.95 -5.26
CA ASP A 70 -18.33 -6.21 -5.92
C ASP A 70 -18.14 -6.18 -7.43
N ALA A 71 -18.40 -5.03 -8.06
CA ALA A 71 -18.14 -4.86 -9.49
C ALA A 71 -16.65 -5.00 -9.83
N ILE A 72 -15.76 -4.73 -8.88
CA ILE A 72 -14.30 -4.78 -9.08
C ILE A 72 -13.74 -6.15 -8.66
N TYR A 73 -14.10 -6.62 -7.46
CA TYR A 73 -13.48 -7.79 -6.83
C TYR A 73 -14.37 -9.05 -6.84
N GLY A 74 -15.58 -8.96 -7.37
CA GLY A 74 -16.58 -10.03 -7.35
C GLY A 74 -17.37 -10.07 -6.03
N ILE A 75 -18.39 -10.91 -5.98
CA ILE A 75 -19.22 -11.11 -4.78
C ILE A 75 -18.62 -12.24 -3.93
N GLU A 76 -18.70 -12.14 -2.60
CA GLU A 76 -18.34 -13.24 -1.69
C GLU A 76 -19.52 -14.23 -1.50
N ASP A 77 -19.22 -15.52 -1.52
CA ASP A 77 -20.21 -16.60 -1.42
C ASP A 77 -21.01 -16.53 -0.11
N ASP A 78 -20.33 -16.16 0.98
CA ASP A 78 -20.90 -16.01 2.32
C ASP A 78 -21.41 -14.58 2.61
N ARG A 79 -21.32 -13.68 1.63
CA ARG A 79 -21.67 -12.25 1.72
C ARG A 79 -20.98 -11.50 2.86
N ARG A 80 -19.82 -11.96 3.34
CA ARG A 80 -18.98 -11.25 4.31
C ARG A 80 -17.84 -10.53 3.59
N TYR A 81 -17.58 -9.28 3.97
CA TYR A 81 -16.66 -8.40 3.24
C TYR A 81 -15.32 -8.19 3.95
N VAL A 82 -15.26 -8.50 5.25
CA VAL A 82 -14.03 -8.51 6.03
C VAL A 82 -13.60 -9.95 6.21
N THR A 83 -12.98 -10.51 5.17
CA THR A 83 -12.55 -11.91 5.14
C THR A 83 -11.20 -12.04 4.43
N GLU A 84 -10.45 -13.07 4.77
CA GLU A 84 -9.21 -13.40 4.07
C GLU A 84 -9.46 -13.72 2.59
N ALA A 85 -10.57 -14.39 2.27
CA ALA A 85 -10.96 -14.70 0.89
C ALA A 85 -11.11 -13.43 0.04
N ARG A 86 -11.77 -12.39 0.57
CA ARG A 86 -11.91 -11.09 -0.09
C ARG A 86 -10.54 -10.44 -0.33
N LEU A 87 -9.67 -10.43 0.68
CA LEU A 87 -8.31 -9.88 0.55
C LEU A 87 -7.51 -10.58 -0.54
N ARG A 88 -7.61 -11.92 -0.64
CA ARG A 88 -6.94 -12.69 -1.70
C ARG A 88 -7.44 -12.30 -3.09
N LYS A 89 -8.76 -12.10 -3.27
CA LYS A 89 -9.31 -11.62 -4.56
C LYS A 89 -8.81 -10.21 -4.89
N MET A 90 -8.77 -9.32 -3.90
CA MET A 90 -8.24 -7.97 -4.09
C MET A 90 -6.77 -8.00 -4.53
N LEU A 91 -5.91 -8.71 -3.80
CA LEU A 91 -4.49 -8.85 -4.14
C LEU A 91 -4.30 -9.43 -5.55
N GLN A 92 -5.01 -10.50 -5.89
CA GLN A 92 -4.91 -11.12 -7.22
C GLN A 92 -5.39 -10.21 -8.34
N HIS A 93 -6.50 -9.50 -8.15
CA HIS A 93 -7.03 -8.57 -9.14
C HIS A 93 -6.05 -7.42 -9.38
N GLU A 94 -5.59 -6.80 -8.30
CA GLU A 94 -4.69 -5.65 -8.32
C GLU A 94 -3.30 -5.98 -8.88
N TYR A 95 -2.74 -7.11 -8.49
CA TYR A 95 -1.44 -7.57 -8.99
C TYR A 95 -1.51 -7.94 -10.48
N ARG A 96 -2.58 -8.60 -10.91
CA ARG A 96 -2.75 -8.91 -12.34
C ARG A 96 -2.83 -7.64 -13.19
N LEU A 97 -3.59 -6.64 -12.72
CA LEU A 97 -3.70 -5.37 -13.43
C LEU A 97 -2.36 -4.63 -13.58
N ILE A 98 -1.48 -4.69 -12.57
CA ILE A 98 -0.17 -4.04 -12.70
C ILE A 98 0.70 -4.77 -13.73
N GLU A 99 0.69 -6.10 -13.74
CA GLU A 99 1.45 -6.89 -14.72
C GLU A 99 0.92 -6.74 -16.15
N GLU A 100 -0.40 -6.65 -16.33
CA GLU A 100 -1.03 -6.47 -17.64
C GLU A 100 -0.76 -5.08 -18.23
N ARG A 101 -0.68 -4.04 -17.39
CA ARG A 101 -0.59 -2.63 -17.84
C ARG A 101 0.83 -2.09 -17.87
N ILE A 102 1.75 -2.69 -17.13
CA ILE A 102 3.14 -2.24 -17.02
C ILE A 102 4.04 -3.38 -17.48
N GLY A 103 4.45 -3.30 -18.75
CA GLY A 103 5.34 -4.28 -19.35
C GLY A 103 6.65 -4.41 -18.58
N ARG A 104 7.06 -5.64 -18.29
CA ARG A 104 8.34 -5.94 -17.65
C ARG A 104 9.53 -5.58 -18.54
N GLU A 105 9.36 -5.54 -19.86
CA GLU A 105 10.43 -5.14 -20.80
C GLU A 105 10.90 -3.71 -20.57
N SER A 106 9.97 -2.78 -20.32
CA SER A 106 10.31 -1.38 -20.01
C SER A 106 10.63 -1.14 -18.54
N ASN A 107 10.41 -2.14 -17.68
CA ASN A 107 10.59 -2.04 -16.22
C ASN A 107 11.27 -3.30 -15.64
N PRO A 108 12.45 -3.70 -16.14
CA PRO A 108 13.02 -5.03 -15.84
C PRO A 108 13.44 -5.20 -14.37
N HIS A 109 13.74 -4.10 -13.68
CA HIS A 109 14.19 -4.11 -12.28
C HIS A 109 13.09 -3.75 -11.28
N ARG A 110 11.89 -3.37 -11.76
CA ARG A 110 10.79 -3.04 -10.86
C ARG A 110 10.23 -4.30 -10.18
N MET A 111 10.24 -4.26 -8.86
CA MET A 111 9.54 -5.16 -7.98
C MET A 111 8.10 -4.65 -7.81
N PHE A 112 7.17 -5.36 -8.43
CA PHE A 112 5.75 -5.05 -8.29
C PHE A 112 5.21 -5.53 -6.95
N PHE A 113 4.40 -4.69 -6.30
CA PHE A 113 3.64 -5.06 -5.10
C PHE A 113 2.15 -4.72 -5.24
N SER A 114 1.33 -5.44 -4.47
CA SER A 114 -0.04 -5.06 -4.20
C SER A 114 -0.29 -5.14 -2.70
N PHE A 115 -0.85 -4.08 -2.15
CA PHE A 115 -1.30 -4.01 -0.76
C PHE A 115 -2.83 -3.96 -0.74
N ALA A 116 -3.44 -4.79 0.10
CA ALA A 116 -4.88 -4.86 0.27
C ALA A 116 -5.24 -4.94 1.76
N ASN A 117 -6.23 -4.17 2.17
CA ASN A 117 -6.86 -4.28 3.49
C ASN A 117 -8.37 -4.01 3.39
N THR A 118 -9.12 -4.57 4.34
CA THR A 118 -10.56 -4.39 4.49
C THR A 118 -10.85 -4.08 5.95
N VAL A 119 -11.71 -3.11 6.22
CA VAL A 119 -12.16 -2.80 7.56
C VAL A 119 -13.65 -2.46 7.56
N ALA A 120 -14.35 -2.91 8.59
CA ALA A 120 -15.73 -2.53 8.87
C ALA A 120 -15.78 -1.83 10.23
N THR A 121 -16.65 -0.82 10.34
CA THR A 121 -16.96 -0.10 11.57
C THR A 121 -18.36 -0.43 12.03
#